data_AF-A0AA36CQS2-F1
#
_entry.id   AF-A0AA36CQS2-F1
#
_cell.length_a   1.000
_cell.length_b   1.000
_cell.length_c   1.000
_cell.angle_alpha   90.00
_cell.angle_beta   90.00
_cell.angle_gamma   90.00
#
_symmetry.space_group_name_H-M   'P 1'
#
loop_
_entity.id
_entity.type
_entity.pdbx_description
1 polymer ?
#
loop_
_entity_poly.entity_id
_entity_poly.type
_entity_poly.pdbx_seq_one_letter_code
_entity_poly.pdbx_strand_id
1 'polypeptide(L)'
;MSDRVTQLQEAVNELANLMGNSIGVLQAIAPPCELGGTSQEIDTESNCELFAKLIAQTTKDIEILIDTFPSEGVSTAEINEQMVRKDHDKMKLMRELEASVDDAERLSKSLEQKLSKIAQVQVQSRPH
;
A
#
# COMPACT_ATOMS: atom_id res chain seq x y z
N MET A 1 -6.00 -1.44 4.21
CA MET A 1 -4.71 -0.92 3.71
C MET A 1 -4.18 0.01 4.78
N SER A 2 -3.20 -0.44 5.56
CA SER A 2 -2.60 0.34 6.64
C SER A 2 -1.77 1.47 6.01
N ASP A 3 -1.95 2.70 6.48
CA ASP A 3 -1.14 3.84 6.03
C ASP A 3 0.34 3.62 6.38
N ARG A 4 1.27 4.27 5.67
CA ARG A 4 2.72 4.09 5.88
C ARG A 4 3.15 4.50 7.30
N VAL A 5 2.49 5.51 7.87
CA VAL A 5 2.69 5.90 9.28
C VAL A 5 2.31 4.77 10.23
N THR A 6 1.16 4.12 9.98
CA THR A 6 0.69 3.00 10.80
C THR A 6 1.60 1.79 10.67
N GLN A 7 2.08 1.48 9.45
CA GLN A 7 3.07 0.42 9.23
C GLN A 7 4.39 0.68 9.97
N LEU A 8 4.87 1.93 9.97
CA LEU A 8 6.06 2.31 10.71
C LEU A 8 5.87 2.14 12.22
N GLN A 9 4.71 2.53 12.75
CA GLN A 9 4.38 2.35 14.16
C GLN A 9 4.36 0.86 14.54
N GLU A 10 3.74 0.01 13.72
CA GLU A 10 3.71 -1.44 13.93
C GLU A 10 5.12 -2.04 13.92
N ALA A 11 5.97 -1.66 12.95
CA ALA A 11 7.34 -2.15 12.85
C ALA A 11 8.22 -1.73 14.03
N VAL A 12 8.09 -0.48 14.50
CA VAL A 12 8.81 0.00 15.70
C VAL A 12 8.36 -0.74 16.96
N ASN A 13 7.06 -1.00 17.10
CA ASN A 13 6.53 -1.76 18.23
C ASN A 13 7.04 -3.22 18.21
N GLU A 14 7.10 -3.83 17.03
CA GLU A 14 7.66 -5.18 16.86
C GLU A 14 9.16 -5.21 17.18
N LEU A 15 9.93 -4.22 16.73
CA LEU A 15 11.35 -4.11 17.08
C LEU A 15 11.55 -4.02 18.60
N ALA A 16 10.74 -3.22 19.29
CA ALA A 16 10.80 -3.10 20.75
C ALA A 16 10.49 -4.44 21.45
N ASN A 17 9.49 -5.18 20.97
CA ASN A 17 9.17 -6.52 21.48
C ASN A 17 10.31 -7.50 21.27
N LEU A 18 10.91 -7.53 20.07
CA LEU A 18 12.04 -8.40 19.76
C LEU A 18 13.23 -8.11 20.67
N MET A 19 13.58 -6.83 20.87
CA MET A 19 14.66 -6.44 21.76
C MET A 19 14.37 -6.84 23.22
N GLY A 20 13.17 -6.54 23.73
CA GLY A 20 12.77 -6.89 25.09
C GLY A 20 12.78 -8.41 25.34
N ASN A 21 12.21 -9.18 24.41
CA ASN A 21 12.19 -10.63 24.48
C ASN A 21 13.59 -11.23 24.39
N SER A 22 14.47 -10.69 23.52
CA SER A 22 15.85 -11.16 23.40
C SER A 22 16.64 -10.99 24.71
N ILE A 23 16.46 -9.85 25.40
CA ILE A 23 17.05 -9.60 26.72
C ILE A 23 16.47 -10.57 27.75
N GLY A 24 15.16 -10.79 27.74
CA GLY A 24 14.50 -11.73 28.65
C GLY A 24 15.04 -13.14 28.51
N VAL A 25 15.25 -13.61 27.27
CA VAL A 25 15.86 -14.92 26.99
C VAL A 25 17.30 -14.95 27.52
N LEU A 26 18.12 -13.97 27.17
CA LEU A 26 19.51 -13.87 27.64
C LEU A 26 19.62 -13.89 29.17
N GLN A 27 18.73 -13.19 29.87
CA GLN A 27 18.69 -13.19 31.34
C GLN A 27 18.27 -14.54 31.92
N ALA A 28 17.32 -15.22 31.30
CA ALA A 28 16.85 -16.53 31.76
C ALA A 28 17.93 -17.62 31.66
N ILE A 29 18.80 -17.51 30.66
CA ILE A 29 19.86 -18.49 30.38
C ILE A 29 21.23 -18.10 30.94
N ALA A 30 21.37 -16.96 31.60
CA ALA A 30 22.67 -16.46 32.06
C ALA A 30 22.97 -16.96 33.48
N PRO A 31 23.68 -18.09 33.67
CA PRO A 31 24.17 -18.46 34.99
C PRO A 31 25.31 -17.54 35.41
N PRO A 32 25.65 -17.52 36.72
CA PRO A 32 26.84 -16.84 37.20
C PRO A 32 28.09 -17.36 36.48
N CYS A 33 28.80 -16.48 35.79
CA CYS A 33 30.08 -16.77 35.14
C CYS A 33 31.23 -16.04 35.84
N GLU A 34 32.44 -16.56 35.66
CA GLU A 34 33.66 -15.86 36.10
C GLU A 34 33.85 -14.56 35.31
N LEU A 35 34.48 -13.57 35.95
CA LEU A 35 34.71 -12.26 35.34
C LEU A 35 35.57 -12.39 34.07
N GLY A 36 34.96 -12.17 32.91
CA GLY A 36 35.61 -12.27 31.60
C GLY A 36 35.39 -13.58 30.84
N GLY A 37 34.60 -14.52 31.38
CA GLY A 37 34.16 -15.73 30.68
C GLY A 37 32.71 -15.66 30.22
N THR A 38 32.38 -16.39 29.16
CA THR A 38 31.00 -16.71 28.76
C THR A 38 30.61 -18.09 29.28
N SER A 39 29.34 -18.26 29.66
CA SER A 39 28.80 -19.56 30.08
C SER A 39 28.50 -20.42 28.85
N GLN A 40 28.78 -21.72 28.91
CA GLN A 40 28.46 -22.65 27.81
C GLN A 40 26.96 -22.63 27.46
N GLU A 41 26.07 -22.39 28.42
CA GLU A 41 24.64 -22.30 28.17
C GLU A 41 24.29 -21.15 27.21
N ILE A 42 24.98 -20.01 27.32
CA ILE A 42 24.79 -18.85 26.44
C ILE A 42 25.25 -19.18 25.02
N ASP A 43 26.40 -19.84 24.88
CA ASP A 43 26.96 -20.21 23.57
C ASP A 43 26.11 -21.25 22.84
N THR A 44 25.31 -22.04 23.57
CA THR A 44 24.38 -23.03 22.99
C THR A 44 22.98 -22.48 22.69
N GLU A 45 22.66 -21.25 23.09
CA GLU A 45 21.32 -20.69 22.91
C GLU A 45 21.07 -20.24 21.46
N SER A 46 20.39 -21.10 20.70
CA SER A 46 20.00 -20.85 19.30
C SER A 46 19.09 -19.63 19.10
N ASN A 47 18.31 -19.24 20.11
CA ASN A 47 17.39 -18.10 20.01
C ASN A 47 18.14 -16.77 19.89
N CYS A 48 19.38 -16.68 20.39
CA CYS A 48 20.19 -15.46 20.29
C CYS A 48 20.45 -15.08 18.83
N GLU A 49 20.83 -16.06 18.00
CA GLU A 49 21.04 -15.86 16.57
C GLU A 49 19.74 -15.49 15.85
N LEU A 50 18.64 -16.14 16.22
CA LEU A 50 17.31 -15.84 15.66
C LEU A 50 16.87 -14.41 15.98
N PHE A 51 16.98 -13.97 17.24
CA PHE A 51 16.66 -12.59 17.63
C PHE A 51 17.55 -11.59 16.92
N ALA A 52 18.86 -11.83 16.84
CA ALA A 52 19.77 -10.95 16.12
C ALA A 52 19.37 -10.77 14.65
N LYS A 53 19.00 -11.87 13.98
CA LYS A 53 18.52 -11.84 12.60
C LYS A 53 17.21 -11.07 12.45
N LEU A 54 16.23 -11.35 13.32
CA LEU A 54 14.93 -10.68 13.28
C LEU A 54 15.06 -9.18 13.57
N ILE A 55 15.83 -8.80 14.59
CA ILE A 55 16.11 -7.39 14.93
C ILE A 55 16.77 -6.68 13.74
N ALA A 56 17.79 -7.26 13.12
CA ALA A 56 18.47 -6.68 11.96
C ALA A 56 17.52 -6.51 10.78
N GLN A 57 16.67 -7.52 10.51
CA GLN A 57 15.69 -7.47 9.44
C GLN A 57 14.63 -6.40 9.69
N THR A 58 13.99 -6.39 10.87
CA THR A 58 12.97 -5.41 11.22
C THR A 58 13.53 -3.98 11.21
N THR A 59 14.78 -3.79 11.64
CA THR A 59 15.46 -2.50 11.56
C THR A 59 15.64 -2.05 10.11
N LYS A 60 16.01 -2.98 9.22
CA LYS A 60 16.15 -2.66 7.80
C LYS A 60 14.82 -2.35 7.14
N ASP A 61 13.76 -3.06 7.52
CA ASP A 61 12.41 -2.81 7.03
C ASP A 61 11.91 -1.42 7.46
N ILE A 62 12.23 -0.98 8.69
CA ILE A 62 11.96 0.39 9.18
C ILE A 62 12.69 1.43 8.32
N GLU A 63 13.97 1.22 8.02
CA GLU A 63 14.76 2.13 7.18
C GLU A 63 14.12 2.28 5.79
N ILE A 64 13.77 1.16 5.15
CA ILE A 64 13.11 1.16 3.84
C ILE A 64 11.75 1.87 3.93
N LEU A 65 10.98 1.63 4.99
CA LEU A 65 9.70 2.31 5.19
C LEU A 65 9.89 3.82 5.25
N ILE A 66 10.88 4.31 6.02
CA ILE A 66 11.22 5.73 6.12
C ILE A 66 11.58 6.31 4.75
N ASP A 67 12.42 5.62 3.98
CA ASP A 67 12.83 6.08 2.63
C ASP A 67 11.66 6.16 1.64
N THR A 68 10.59 5.40 1.87
CA THR A 68 9.40 5.42 1.02
C THR A 68 8.38 6.50 1.38
N PHE A 69 8.61 7.29 2.42
CA PHE A 69 7.71 8.39 2.75
C PHE A 69 7.69 9.45 1.64
N PRO A 70 6.50 9.90 1.22
CA PRO A 70 6.41 11.00 0.27
C PRO A 70 7.07 12.26 0.87
N SER A 71 8.04 12.80 0.13
CA SER A 71 9.03 13.82 0.49
C SER A 71 8.64 14.80 1.61
N GLU A 72 9.48 14.86 2.64
CA GLU A 72 9.57 15.98 3.57
C GLU A 72 10.11 17.20 2.83
N GLY A 73 9.26 18.19 2.53
CA GLY A 73 9.70 19.41 1.86
C GLY A 73 8.60 20.22 1.20
N VAL A 74 7.42 19.62 0.99
CA VAL A 74 6.26 20.35 0.48
C VAL A 74 5.53 20.97 1.66
N SER A 75 5.49 22.31 1.72
CA SER A 75 4.70 23.04 2.71
C SER A 75 3.23 22.63 2.62
N THR A 76 2.53 22.61 3.75
CA THR A 76 1.07 22.40 3.78
C THR A 76 0.32 23.32 2.81
N ALA A 77 0.84 24.55 2.61
CA ALA A 77 0.30 25.49 1.63
C ALA A 77 0.44 24.99 0.19
N GLU A 78 1.59 24.43 -0.18
CA GLU A 78 1.86 23.87 -1.51
C GLU A 78 1.05 22.59 -1.76
N ILE A 79 0.86 21.74 -0.74
CA ILE A 79 -0.03 20.57 -0.82
C ILE A 79 -1.47 21.02 -1.11
N ASN A 80 -1.96 22.01 -0.37
CA ASN A 80 -3.31 22.54 -0.57
C ASN A 80 -3.47 23.16 -1.96
N GLU A 81 -2.47 23.91 -2.44
CA GLU A 81 -2.51 24.47 -3.78
C GLU A 81 -2.53 23.37 -4.86
N GLN A 82 -1.69 22.34 -4.73
CA GLN A 82 -1.71 21.19 -5.62
C GLN A 82 -3.03 20.44 -5.59
N MET A 83 -3.66 20.32 -4.42
CA MET A 83 -4.98 19.69 -4.27
C MET A 83 -6.05 20.48 -5.03
N VAL A 84 -6.10 21.80 -4.87
CA VAL A 84 -7.04 22.67 -5.60
C VAL A 84 -6.82 22.57 -7.11
N ARG A 85 -5.56 22.56 -7.57
CA ARG A 85 -5.25 22.38 -9.00
C ARG A 85 -5.75 21.04 -9.52
N LYS A 86 -5.49 19.94 -8.79
CA LYS A 86 -5.98 18.60 -9.14
C LYS A 86 -7.50 18.52 -9.18
N ASP A 87 -8.20 19.18 -8.26
CA ASP A 87 -9.66 19.23 -8.27
C ASP A 87 -10.21 19.95 -9.50
N HIS A 88 -9.57 21.06 -9.89
CA HIS A 88 -9.93 21.76 -11.11
C HIS A 88 -9.71 20.91 -12.37
N ASP A 89 -8.56 20.25 -12.48
CA ASP A 89 -8.24 19.37 -13.61
C ASP A 89 -9.20 18.17 -13.68
N LYS A 90 -9.53 17.59 -12.52
CA LYS A 90 -10.53 16.53 -12.39
C LYS A 90 -11.90 17.02 -12.89
N MET A 91 -12.35 18.21 -12.50
CA MET A 91 -13.62 18.76 -12.98
C MET A 91 -13.64 18.95 -14.50
N LYS A 92 -12.53 19.39 -15.09
CA LYS A 92 -12.41 19.52 -16.54
C LYS A 92 -12.52 18.16 -17.24
N LEU A 93 -11.75 17.18 -16.77
CA LEU A 93 -11.79 15.81 -17.30
C LEU A 93 -13.18 15.17 -17.17
N MET A 94 -13.87 15.43 -16.05
CA MET A 94 -15.25 14.95 -15.86
C MET A 94 -16.20 15.53 -16.91
N ARG A 95 -16.12 16.82 -17.24
CA ARG A 95 -16.98 17.43 -18.28
C ARG A 95 -16.68 16.88 -19.67
N GLU A 96 -15.40 16.67 -19.98
CA GLU A 96 -14.99 16.04 -21.24
C GLU A 96 -15.51 14.61 -21.34
N LEU A 97 -15.48 13.87 -20.22
CA LEU A 97 -16.06 12.54 -20.12
C LEU A 97 -17.58 12.56 -20.29
N GLU A 98 -18.29 13.47 -19.63
CA GLU A 98 -19.75 13.63 -19.77
C GLU A 98 -20.14 13.90 -21.22
N ALA A 99 -19.46 14.83 -21.90
CA ALA A 99 -19.72 15.12 -23.32
C ALA A 99 -19.47 13.89 -24.20
N SER A 100 -18.39 13.14 -23.94
CA SER A 100 -18.09 11.92 -24.69
C SER A 100 -19.13 10.82 -24.46
N VAL A 101 -19.69 10.71 -23.25
CA VAL A 101 -20.75 9.74 -22.93
C VAL A 101 -22.05 10.12 -23.63
N ASP A 102 -22.42 11.41 -23.63
CA ASP A 102 -23.61 11.92 -24.33
C ASP A 102 -23.55 11.62 -25.84
N ASP A 103 -22.40 11.84 -26.46
CA ASP A 103 -22.19 11.55 -27.88
C ASP A 103 -22.27 10.05 -28.18
N ALA A 104 -21.68 9.22 -27.30
CA ALA A 104 -21.79 7.77 -27.40
C ALA A 104 -23.25 7.29 -27.27
N GLU A 105 -24.04 7.86 -26.36
CA GLU A 105 -25.44 7.50 -26.17
C GLU A 105 -26.30 7.88 -27.38
N ARG A 106 -26.06 9.07 -27.97
CA ARG A 106 -26.74 9.50 -29.21
C ARG A 106 -26.42 8.56 -30.38
N LEU A 107 -25.16 8.18 -30.53
CA LEU A 107 -24.75 7.25 -31.58
C LEU A 107 -25.39 5.88 -31.38
N SER A 108 -25.43 5.38 -30.14
CA SER A 108 -26.09 4.11 -29.80
C SER A 108 -27.58 4.12 -30.17
N LYS A 109 -28.30 5.18 -29.79
CA LYS A 109 -29.73 5.34 -30.16
C LYS A 109 -29.92 5.37 -31.68
N SER A 110 -29.03 6.03 -32.41
CA SER A 110 -29.08 6.05 -33.89
C SER A 110 -28.85 4.66 -34.48
N LEU A 111 -27.89 3.90 -33.94
CA LEU A 111 -27.59 2.54 -34.35
C LEU A 111 -28.80 1.61 -34.10
N GLU A 112 -29.39 1.68 -32.91
CA GLU A 112 -30.60 0.93 -32.54
C GLU A 112 -31.76 1.21 -33.51
N GLN A 113 -32.01 2.49 -33.84
CA GLN A 113 -33.05 2.86 -34.80
C GLN A 113 -32.79 2.30 -36.19
N LYS A 114 -31.54 2.33 -36.68
CA LYS A 114 -31.18 1.78 -37.99
C LYS A 114 -31.30 0.25 -38.00
N LEU A 115 -30.84 -0.43 -36.96
CA LEU A 115 -30.99 -1.88 -36.82
C LEU A 115 -32.46 -2.30 -36.75
N SER A 116 -33.29 -1.55 -36.03
CA SER A 116 -34.73 -1.79 -35.95
C SER A 116 -35.41 -1.66 -37.33
N LYS A 117 -35.05 -0.64 -38.11
CA LYS A 117 -35.54 -0.50 -39.51
C LYS A 117 -35.10 -1.67 -40.40
N ILE A 118 -33.85 -2.10 -40.29
CA ILE A 118 -33.35 -3.27 -41.05
C ILE A 118 -34.14 -4.52 -40.67
N ALA A 119 -34.34 -4.77 -39.37
CA ALA A 119 -35.12 -5.90 -38.88
C ALA A 119 -36.56 -5.85 -39.40
N GLN A 120 -37.20 -4.68 -39.41
CA GLN A 120 -38.57 -4.50 -39.91
C GLN A 120 -38.68 -4.80 -41.41
N VAL A 121 -37.75 -4.28 -42.23
CA VAL A 121 -37.70 -4.57 -43.67
C VAL A 121 -37.46 -6.06 -43.92
N GLN A 122 -36.58 -6.71 -43.15
CA GLN A 122 -36.32 -8.15 -43.27
C GLN A 122 -37.57 -8.98 -42.94
N VAL A 123 -38.35 -8.60 -41.93
CA VAL A 123 -39.62 -9.26 -41.61
C VAL A 123 -40.64 -9.07 -42.73
N GLN A 124 -40.76 -7.86 -43.28
CA GLN A 124 -41.70 -7.54 -44.37
C GLN A 124 -41.33 -8.19 -45.72
N SER A 125 -40.04 -8.45 -45.95
CA SER A 125 -39.55 -9.01 -47.22
C SER A 125 -39.56 -10.56 -47.25
N ARG A 126 -40.01 -11.22 -46.17
CA ARG A 126 -40.13 -12.68 -46.16
C ARG A 126 -41.31 -13.11 -47.04
N PRO A 127 -41.11 -14.03 -48.01
CA PRO A 127 -42.21 -14.64 -48.73
C PRO A 127 -43.08 -15.46 -47.76
N HIS A 128 -44.41 -15.44 -47.97
CA HIS A 128 -45.34 -16.34 -47.30
C HIS A 128 -45.08 -17.80 -47.63
#